data_AF-O88163-F1
#
_entry.id   AF-O88163-F1
#
_cell.length_a   1.000
_cell.length_b   1.000
_cell.length_c   1.000
_cell.angle_alpha   90.00
_cell.angle_beta   90.00
_cell.angle_gamma   90.00
#
_symmetry.space_group_name_H-M   'P 1'
#
loop_
_entity.id
_entity.type
_entity.pdbx_description
1 polymer ?
#
loop_
_entity_poly.entity_id
_entity_poly.type
_entity_poly.pdbx_seq_one_letter_code
_entity_poly.pdbx_strand_id
1 'polypeptide(L)'
;MEFNRPVFIPSNLCLVFRPEQVAIAIEIALNVYRKFVVFDLMKRQKEWAQTVPLTADFYWRVVAGEFFTKPLLDCPAKGRGFREVQLDRALLYVYGPRDFIADYVKTRTLWRPRRQDIVACTMPPFRGEICKQEILRLHNRLSFVSYNTDADVEYYVAILPNQTFAEGPSFLLESSGEYCGFFHADGVRAKYDIIAFGRSHFRNSSPNDNTLFDPSIPLEAIQEVPSKTKGFKKFVSCFYGN
;
A
#
# COMPACT_ATOMS: atom_id res chain seq x y z
N MET A 1 -21.92 -12.43 10.60
CA MET A 1 -21.51 -12.27 9.19
C MET A 1 -20.18 -11.55 9.15
N GLU A 2 -19.27 -11.97 8.29
CA GLU A 2 -17.97 -11.30 8.11
C GLU A 2 -18.11 -10.17 7.08
N PHE A 3 -17.49 -9.02 7.32
CA PHE A 3 -17.50 -7.89 6.38
C PHE A 3 -16.55 -8.18 5.22
N ASN A 4 -17.09 -8.39 4.03
CA ASN A 4 -16.28 -8.52 2.82
C ASN A 4 -15.91 -7.13 2.29
N ARG A 5 -14.79 -6.59 2.79
CA ARG A 5 -14.30 -5.26 2.42
C ARG A 5 -13.93 -5.21 0.93
N PRO A 6 -14.44 -4.24 0.15
CA PRO A 6 -13.97 -4.07 -1.23
C PRO A 6 -12.47 -3.76 -1.25
N VAL A 7 -11.79 -4.16 -2.33
CA VAL A 7 -10.35 -3.97 -2.44
C VAL A 7 -10.00 -3.01 -3.56
N PHE A 8 -9.16 -2.04 -3.23
CA PHE A 8 -8.57 -1.14 -4.20
C PHE A 8 -7.47 -1.83 -5.01
N ILE A 9 -7.43 -1.55 -6.31
CA ILE A 9 -6.38 -2.02 -7.21
C ILE A 9 -5.35 -0.90 -7.38
N PRO A 10 -4.09 -1.07 -6.93
CA PRO A 10 -3.08 -0.04 -7.02
C PRO A 10 -2.69 0.26 -8.47
N SER A 11 -2.34 1.51 -8.77
CA SER A 11 -1.74 1.89 -10.06
C SER A 11 -0.29 1.42 -10.16
N ASN A 12 0.03 0.63 -11.18
CA ASN A 12 1.39 0.22 -11.50
C ASN A 12 2.07 1.27 -12.39
N LEU A 13 3.10 1.92 -11.86
CA LEU A 13 3.85 2.99 -12.51
C LEU A 13 5.28 2.56 -12.88
N CYS A 14 5.62 1.26 -12.83
CA CYS A 14 6.95 0.77 -13.16
C CYS A 14 7.40 1.07 -14.60
N LEU A 15 6.45 1.29 -15.52
CA LEU A 15 6.70 1.59 -16.94
C LEU A 15 6.55 3.08 -17.28
N VAL A 16 6.37 3.95 -16.29
CA VAL A 16 6.33 5.40 -16.50
C VAL A 16 7.74 5.94 -16.30
N PHE A 17 8.34 6.52 -17.35
CA PHE A 17 9.77 6.85 -17.35
C PHE A 17 10.08 8.32 -17.04
N ARG A 18 9.12 9.21 -17.25
CA ARG A 18 9.32 10.66 -17.07
C ARG A 18 8.83 11.10 -15.69
N PRO A 19 9.65 11.81 -14.90
CA PRO A 19 9.27 12.26 -13.56
C PRO A 19 7.93 13.03 -13.54
N GLU A 20 7.69 13.89 -14.52
CA GLU A 20 6.47 14.69 -14.63
C GLU A 20 5.24 13.81 -14.87
N GLN A 21 5.39 12.75 -15.66
CA GLN A 21 4.31 11.78 -15.89
C GLN A 21 4.02 10.95 -14.64
N VAL A 22 5.04 10.62 -13.85
CA VAL A 22 4.86 9.93 -12.57
C VAL A 22 4.11 10.81 -11.58
N ALA A 23 4.44 12.09 -11.50
CA ALA A 23 3.75 13.05 -10.64
C ALA A 23 2.25 13.12 -10.99
N ILE A 24 1.92 13.30 -12.27
CA ILE A 24 0.53 13.33 -12.76
C ILE A 24 -0.17 11.99 -12.47
N ALA A 25 0.49 10.86 -12.74
CA ALA A 25 -0.11 9.54 -12.54
C ALA A 25 -0.41 9.24 -11.06
N ILE A 26 0.48 9.64 -10.14
CA ILE A 26 0.25 9.53 -8.69
C ILE A 26 -0.94 10.39 -8.26
N GLU A 27 -1.06 11.61 -8.77
CA GLU A 27 -2.19 12.48 -8.46
C GLU A 27 -3.52 11.88 -8.95
N ILE A 28 -3.52 11.33 -10.17
CA ILE A 28 -4.68 10.61 -10.71
C ILE A 28 -5.02 9.41 -9.82
N ALA A 29 -4.02 8.58 -9.47
CA ALA A 29 -4.22 7.41 -8.61
C ALA A 29 -4.80 7.77 -7.24
N LEU A 30 -4.31 8.85 -6.62
CA LEU A 30 -4.83 9.37 -5.36
C LEU A 30 -6.30 9.81 -5.49
N ASN A 31 -6.64 10.52 -6.57
CA ASN A 31 -8.02 10.97 -6.81
C ASN A 31 -8.97 9.78 -7.07
N VAL A 32 -8.52 8.75 -7.78
CA VAL A 32 -9.27 7.50 -7.97
C VAL A 32 -9.44 6.76 -6.64
N TYR A 33 -8.40 6.69 -5.81
CA TYR A 33 -8.48 6.09 -4.48
C TYR A 33 -9.46 6.83 -3.57
N ARG A 34 -9.44 8.17 -3.56
CA ARG A 34 -10.40 9.00 -2.81
C ARG A 34 -11.85 8.69 -3.22
N LYS A 35 -12.11 8.57 -4.53
CA LYS A 35 -13.43 8.16 -5.03
C LYS A 35 -13.81 6.76 -4.57
N PHE A 36 -12.90 5.78 -4.69
CA PHE A 36 -13.12 4.42 -4.19
C PHE A 36 -13.50 4.40 -2.71
N VAL A 37 -12.79 5.17 -1.88
CA VAL A 37 -13.07 5.22 -0.44
C VAL A 37 -14.48 5.76 -0.17
N VAL A 38 -14.86 6.84 -0.84
CA VAL A 38 -16.15 7.51 -0.62
C VAL A 38 -17.33 6.72 -1.20
N PHE A 39 -17.19 6.19 -2.41
CA PHE A 39 -18.30 5.59 -3.16
C PHE A 39 -18.44 4.09 -3.00
N ASP A 40 -17.33 3.38 -2.82
CA ASP A 40 -17.33 1.91 -2.73
C ASP A 40 -17.15 1.45 -1.29
N LEU A 41 -16.04 1.83 -0.65
CA LEU A 41 -15.71 1.36 0.70
C LEU A 41 -16.75 1.81 1.73
N MET A 42 -17.00 3.12 1.82
CA MET A 42 -17.98 3.68 2.76
C MET A 42 -19.40 3.15 2.52
N LYS A 43 -19.79 2.97 1.26
CA LYS A 43 -21.11 2.42 0.92
C LYS A 43 -21.25 0.97 1.42
N ARG A 44 -20.26 0.11 1.11
CA ARG A 44 -20.25 -1.29 1.55
C ARG A 44 -20.19 -1.43 3.07
N GLN A 45 -19.45 -0.55 3.74
CA GLN A 45 -19.43 -0.50 5.21
C GLN A 45 -20.83 -0.20 5.77
N LYS A 46 -21.52 0.83 5.24
CA LYS A 46 -22.87 1.19 5.68
C LYS A 46 -23.88 0.07 5.45
N GLU A 47 -23.86 -0.57 4.28
CA GLU A 47 -24.73 -1.70 3.95
C GLU A 47 -24.51 -2.87 4.90
N TRP A 48 -23.24 -3.25 5.14
CA TRP A 48 -22.93 -4.35 6.05
C TRP A 48 -23.38 -4.05 7.48
N ALA A 49 -23.16 -2.83 7.97
CA ALA A 49 -23.50 -2.47 9.34
C ALA A 49 -25.01 -2.55 9.63
N GLN A 50 -25.88 -2.36 8.63
CA GLN A 50 -27.32 -2.56 8.75
C GLN A 50 -27.73 -4.03 8.92
N THR A 51 -26.88 -4.98 8.50
CA THR A 51 -27.18 -6.42 8.56
C THR A 51 -26.74 -7.09 9.87
N VAL A 52 -25.96 -6.40 10.72
CA VAL A 52 -25.43 -7.00 11.94
C VAL A 52 -26.42 -6.86 13.10
N PRO A 53 -26.80 -7.97 13.77
CA PRO A 53 -27.70 -7.92 14.92
C PRO A 53 -27.09 -7.13 16.09
N LEU A 54 -27.89 -6.25 16.69
CA LEU A 54 -27.49 -5.23 17.67
C LEU A 54 -27.30 -5.77 19.10
N THR A 55 -26.88 -7.02 19.26
CA THR A 55 -27.03 -7.76 20.53
C THR A 55 -25.85 -7.65 21.51
N ALA A 56 -25.01 -6.61 21.39
CA ALA A 56 -24.05 -6.27 22.43
C ALA A 56 -23.81 -4.75 22.47
N ASP A 57 -24.05 -4.11 23.63
CA ASP A 57 -23.90 -2.65 23.82
C ASP A 57 -22.53 -2.10 23.38
N PHE A 58 -21.46 -2.86 23.62
CA PHE A 58 -20.10 -2.51 23.19
C PHE A 58 -19.97 -2.53 21.66
N TYR A 59 -20.59 -3.50 21.00
CA TYR A 59 -20.59 -3.61 19.54
C TYR A 59 -21.39 -2.47 18.93
N TRP A 60 -22.55 -2.13 19.50
CA TRP A 60 -23.38 -1.04 18.99
C TRP A 60 -22.68 0.32 19.08
N ARG A 61 -22.10 0.70 20.23
CA ARG A 61 -21.42 2.01 20.35
C ARG A 61 -20.27 2.19 19.37
N VAL A 62 -19.52 1.12 19.16
CA VAL A 62 -18.31 1.14 18.34
C VAL A 62 -18.61 0.99 16.85
N VAL A 63 -19.51 0.08 16.47
CA VAL A 63 -19.96 -0.08 15.08
C VAL A 63 -20.84 1.08 14.64
N ALA A 64 -21.75 1.57 15.48
CA ALA A 64 -22.62 2.71 15.14
C ALA A 64 -21.84 4.03 15.01
N GLY A 65 -20.86 4.26 15.90
CA GLY A 65 -20.11 5.50 15.94
C GLY A 65 -19.09 5.61 14.80
N GLU A 66 -18.11 4.71 14.76
CA GLU A 66 -16.94 4.87 13.88
C GLU A 66 -17.13 4.21 12.51
N PHE A 67 -17.82 3.06 12.45
CA PHE A 67 -17.95 2.30 11.20
C PHE A 67 -18.91 2.93 10.18
N PHE A 68 -19.92 3.70 10.64
CA PHE A 68 -20.83 4.43 9.73
C PHE A 68 -20.26 5.77 9.27
N THR A 69 -19.40 6.39 10.08
CA THR A 69 -18.97 7.77 9.86
C THR A 69 -17.58 7.86 9.24
N LYS A 70 -16.76 6.81 9.37
CA LYS A 70 -15.37 6.83 8.90
C LYS A 70 -15.00 5.63 8.02
N PRO A 71 -14.16 5.84 6.98
CA PRO A 71 -13.69 4.77 6.13
C PRO A 71 -12.63 3.94 6.86
N LEU A 72 -12.89 2.65 7.07
CA LEU A 72 -12.02 1.77 7.84
C LEU A 72 -11.27 0.77 6.96
N LEU A 73 -10.01 0.52 7.33
CA LEU A 73 -9.16 -0.47 6.68
C LEU A 73 -9.48 -1.91 7.14
N ASP A 74 -10.08 -2.06 8.32
CA ASP A 74 -10.35 -3.34 8.96
C ASP A 74 -11.76 -3.43 9.53
N CYS A 75 -12.20 -4.67 9.73
CA CYS A 75 -13.44 -4.98 10.45
C CYS A 75 -13.27 -4.67 11.94
N PRO A 76 -14.37 -4.27 12.64
CA PRO A 76 -14.39 -4.19 14.09
C PRO A 76 -13.97 -5.50 14.75
N ALA A 77 -12.90 -5.46 15.53
CA ALA A 77 -12.43 -6.59 16.33
C ALA A 77 -12.40 -6.19 17.81
N LYS A 78 -12.84 -7.10 18.69
CA LYS A 78 -12.89 -6.84 20.14
C LYS A 78 -11.49 -6.47 20.66
N GLY A 79 -11.38 -5.31 21.30
CA GLY A 79 -10.14 -4.85 21.94
C GLY A 79 -9.06 -4.31 21.01
N ARG A 80 -9.35 -4.07 19.72
CA ARG A 80 -8.43 -3.38 18.80
C ARG A 80 -8.99 -2.01 18.42
N GLY A 81 -8.12 -1.00 18.41
CA GLY A 81 -8.43 0.31 17.85
C GLY A 81 -8.63 0.24 16.34
N PHE A 82 -9.48 1.10 15.81
CA PHE A 82 -9.77 1.17 14.38
C PHE A 82 -8.64 1.85 13.61
N ARG A 83 -8.42 1.39 12.39
CA ARG A 83 -7.51 2.03 11.44
C ARG A 83 -8.35 2.72 10.37
N GLU A 84 -8.35 4.04 10.42
CA GLU A 84 -9.13 4.88 9.52
C GLU A 84 -8.24 5.35 8.36
N VAL A 85 -8.85 5.53 7.19
CA VAL A 85 -8.17 6.14 6.05
C VAL A 85 -8.16 7.66 6.25
N GLN A 86 -6.97 8.29 6.26
CA GLN A 86 -6.83 9.73 6.39
C GLN A 86 -6.73 10.40 5.00
N LEU A 87 -7.88 10.72 4.39
CA LEU A 87 -7.97 11.21 3.00
C LEU A 87 -7.37 12.60 2.75
N ASP A 88 -7.29 13.42 3.79
CA ASP A 88 -6.82 14.82 3.73
C ASP A 88 -5.32 14.94 3.97
N ARG A 89 -4.63 13.83 4.26
CA ARG A 89 -3.18 13.83 4.47
C ARG A 89 -2.43 13.75 3.14
N ALA A 90 -1.19 14.23 3.16
CA ALA A 90 -0.24 14.00 2.08
C ALA A 90 0.08 12.51 1.95
N LEU A 91 0.43 12.08 0.73
CA LEU A 91 0.95 10.74 0.49
C LEU A 91 2.29 10.57 1.22
N LEU A 92 2.47 9.36 1.76
CA LEU A 92 3.76 8.89 2.21
C LEU A 92 4.30 7.85 1.25
N TYR A 93 5.61 7.82 1.13
CA TYR A 93 6.34 6.91 0.25
C TYR A 93 7.19 5.98 1.08
N VAL A 94 7.02 4.68 0.87
CA VAL A 94 7.89 3.65 1.43
C VAL A 94 8.81 3.18 0.31
N TYR A 95 10.10 3.42 0.48
CA TYR A 95 11.13 2.98 -0.46
C TYR A 95 11.68 1.62 -0.07
N GLY A 96 12.06 0.83 -1.07
CA GLY A 96 12.61 -0.50 -0.84
C GLY A 96 13.17 -1.15 -2.09
N PRO A 97 13.84 -2.31 -1.94
CA PRO A 97 14.25 -3.13 -3.07
C PRO A 97 13.02 -3.73 -3.77
N ARG A 98 13.22 -4.15 -5.02
CA ARG A 98 12.15 -4.65 -5.91
C ARG A 98 11.28 -5.74 -5.28
N ASP A 99 11.91 -6.80 -4.77
CA ASP A 99 11.20 -7.97 -4.26
C ASP A 99 10.36 -7.63 -3.04
N PHE A 100 10.87 -6.72 -2.21
CA PHE A 100 10.17 -6.22 -1.02
C PHE A 100 8.91 -5.42 -1.38
N ILE A 101 9.03 -4.52 -2.35
CA ILE A 101 7.88 -3.75 -2.84
C ILE A 101 6.87 -4.68 -3.54
N ALA A 102 7.32 -5.67 -4.30
CA ALA A 102 6.46 -6.67 -4.93
C ALA A 102 5.66 -7.48 -3.90
N ASP A 103 6.28 -7.89 -2.79
CA ASP A 103 5.61 -8.59 -1.71
C ASP A 103 4.53 -7.73 -1.03
N TYR A 104 4.78 -6.42 -0.86
CA TYR A 104 3.78 -5.49 -0.34
C TYR A 104 2.57 -5.36 -1.24
N VAL A 105 2.80 -5.21 -2.55
CA VAL A 105 1.73 -5.13 -3.54
C VAL A 105 0.92 -6.43 -3.56
N LYS A 106 1.59 -7.58 -3.55
CA LYS A 106 0.95 -8.90 -3.58
C LYS A 106 0.12 -9.18 -2.34
N THR A 107 0.65 -8.87 -1.16
CA THR A 107 0.00 -9.17 0.12
C THR A 107 -0.95 -8.07 0.60
N ARG A 108 -0.88 -6.87 -0.01
CA ARG A 108 -1.60 -5.66 0.42
C ARG A 108 -1.37 -5.31 1.90
N THR A 109 -0.23 -5.74 2.43
CA THR A 109 0.16 -5.50 3.81
C THR A 109 1.60 -5.03 3.83
N LEU A 110 1.84 -3.99 4.59
CA LEU A 110 3.21 -3.62 4.91
C LEU A 110 3.64 -4.53 6.05
N TRP A 111 4.43 -5.54 5.72
CA TRP A 111 4.92 -6.53 6.66
C TRP A 111 6.43 -6.67 6.58
N ARG A 112 7.12 -6.34 7.67
CA ARG A 112 8.52 -6.71 7.86
C ARG A 112 8.63 -7.86 8.86
N PRO A 113 9.11 -9.04 8.46
CA PRO A 113 9.48 -10.06 9.42
C PRO A 113 10.54 -9.51 10.40
N ARG A 114 10.51 -9.97 11.66
CA ARG A 114 11.51 -9.66 12.72
C ARG A 114 11.40 -8.31 13.45
N ARG A 115 10.19 -7.75 13.63
CA ARG A 115 9.95 -6.50 14.41
C ARG A 115 10.77 -5.30 13.91
N GLN A 116 10.94 -5.17 12.61
CA GLN A 116 11.61 -4.02 12.02
C GLN A 116 10.57 -2.97 11.64
N ASP A 117 10.82 -1.73 11.99
CA ASP A 117 9.92 -0.63 11.68
C ASP A 117 9.84 -0.41 10.17
N ILE A 118 8.64 -0.10 9.72
CA ILE A 118 8.39 0.40 8.37
C ILE A 118 8.66 1.89 8.41
N VAL A 119 9.59 2.35 7.56
CA VAL A 119 9.91 3.75 7.41
C VAL A 119 9.26 4.27 6.14
N ALA A 120 8.48 5.34 6.27
CA ALA A 120 7.93 6.08 5.16
C ALA A 120 8.40 7.53 5.23
N CYS A 121 8.39 8.26 4.12
CA CYS A 121 8.72 9.67 4.12
C CYS A 121 7.84 10.48 3.16
N THR A 122 7.88 11.80 3.31
CA THR A 122 7.13 12.74 2.45
C THR A 122 7.80 12.99 1.10
N MET A 123 9.02 12.48 0.88
CA MET A 123 9.76 12.73 -0.36
C MET A 123 9.14 11.98 -1.54
N PRO A 124 8.61 12.67 -2.57
CA PRO A 124 8.08 12.01 -3.74
C PRO A 124 9.17 11.36 -4.61
N PRO A 125 8.84 10.27 -5.33
CA PRO A 125 9.80 9.46 -6.05
C PRO A 125 10.22 10.06 -7.40
N PHE A 126 9.91 11.33 -7.68
CA PHE A 126 10.08 11.96 -8.99
C PHE A 126 10.87 13.28 -8.94
N ARG A 127 11.69 13.45 -7.89
CA ARG A 127 12.54 14.63 -7.71
C ARG A 127 13.93 14.37 -8.28
N GLY A 128 14.19 14.88 -9.48
CA GLY A 128 15.44 14.66 -10.22
C GLY A 128 16.67 15.31 -9.58
N GLU A 129 16.47 16.27 -8.69
CA GLU A 129 17.50 16.94 -7.90
C GLU A 129 18.01 16.08 -6.73
N ILE A 130 17.16 15.17 -6.22
CA ILE A 130 17.46 14.33 -5.05
C ILE A 130 18.26 13.10 -5.48
N CYS A 131 19.29 12.75 -4.71
CA CYS A 131 20.10 11.56 -4.95
C CYS A 131 19.54 10.33 -4.20
N LYS A 132 19.59 9.13 -4.83
CA LYS A 132 19.27 7.87 -4.14
C LYS A 132 20.05 7.67 -2.85
N GLN A 133 21.36 7.97 -2.87
CA GLN A 133 22.23 7.86 -1.71
C GLN A 133 21.80 8.74 -0.53
N GLU A 134 21.18 9.89 -0.82
CA GLU A 134 20.69 10.79 0.22
C GLU A 134 19.48 10.18 0.92
N ILE A 135 18.51 9.65 0.16
CA ILE A 135 17.35 8.93 0.70
C ILE A 135 17.77 7.68 1.46
N LEU A 136 18.71 6.92 0.90
CA LEU A 136 19.33 5.75 1.52
C LEU A 136 19.93 6.11 2.89
N ARG A 137 20.75 7.16 2.94
CA ARG A 137 21.38 7.65 4.17
C ARG A 137 20.35 8.05 5.21
N LEU A 138 19.32 8.79 4.82
CA LEU A 138 18.26 9.22 5.74
C LEU A 138 17.43 8.03 6.25
N HIS A 139 17.11 7.08 5.38
CA HIS A 139 16.41 5.84 5.79
C HIS A 139 17.24 5.06 6.82
N ASN A 140 18.55 4.90 6.60
CA ASN A 140 19.45 4.20 7.53
C ASN A 140 19.69 4.93 8.86
N ARG A 141 19.45 6.25 8.94
CA ARG A 141 19.50 6.97 10.22
C ARG A 141 18.35 6.57 11.16
N LEU A 142 17.26 6.07 10.61
CA LEU A 142 16.04 5.78 11.35
C LEU A 142 15.70 4.29 11.41
N SER A 143 16.16 3.51 10.43
CA SER A 143 15.97 2.07 10.39
C SER A 143 17.20 1.36 10.95
N PHE A 144 16.98 0.34 11.79
CA PHE A 144 18.02 -0.61 12.17
C PHE A 144 18.45 -1.55 11.02
N VAL A 145 17.79 -1.45 9.86
CA VAL A 145 18.14 -2.20 8.66
C VAL A 145 19.12 -1.38 7.82
N SER A 146 20.27 -1.98 7.52
CA SER A 146 21.24 -1.39 6.60
C SER A 146 20.79 -1.63 5.16
N TYR A 147 20.09 -0.66 4.58
CA TYR A 147 20.06 -0.55 3.14
C TYR A 147 21.46 -0.11 2.68
N ASN A 148 22.11 -0.91 1.86
CA ASN A 148 23.53 -0.74 1.57
C ASN A 148 23.77 -0.18 0.16
N THR A 149 22.77 -0.26 -0.70
CA THR A 149 22.92 0.02 -2.14
C THR A 149 21.79 0.88 -2.67
N ASP A 150 22.03 1.54 -3.81
CA ASP A 150 21.01 2.34 -4.51
C ASP A 150 19.80 1.48 -4.98
N ALA A 151 19.97 0.16 -5.09
CA ALA A 151 18.89 -0.77 -5.40
C ALA A 151 17.87 -0.89 -4.25
N ASP A 152 18.30 -0.62 -3.02
CA ASP A 152 17.45 -0.73 -1.83
C ASP A 152 16.43 0.41 -1.70
N VAL A 153 16.55 1.47 -2.51
CA VAL A 153 15.60 2.59 -2.59
C VAL A 153 15.06 2.80 -4.00
N GLU A 154 15.26 1.81 -4.88
CA GLU A 154 14.90 1.93 -6.30
C GLU A 154 13.40 1.84 -6.56
N TYR A 155 12.65 1.17 -5.69
CA TYR A 155 11.21 1.01 -5.83
C TYR A 155 10.48 1.68 -4.68
N TYR A 156 9.22 2.05 -4.93
CA TYR A 156 8.38 2.67 -3.94
C TYR A 156 6.96 2.12 -3.95
N VAL A 157 6.28 2.23 -2.81
CA VAL A 157 4.82 2.28 -2.73
C VAL A 157 4.39 3.64 -2.19
N ALA A 158 3.30 4.16 -2.75
CA ALA A 158 2.61 5.36 -2.27
C ALA A 158 1.37 4.93 -1.46
N ILE A 159 1.24 5.48 -0.27
CA ILE A 159 0.15 5.19 0.67
C ILE A 159 -0.39 6.48 1.27
N LEU A 160 -1.63 6.44 1.76
CA LEU A 160 -2.08 7.41 2.75
C LEU A 160 -1.77 6.89 4.16
N PRO A 161 -1.29 7.75 5.07
CA PRO A 161 -1.06 7.35 6.44
C PRO A 161 -2.38 7.00 7.13
N ASN A 162 -2.28 6.17 8.16
CA ASN A 162 -3.34 5.96 9.15
C ASN A 162 -2.75 6.22 10.54
N GLN A 163 -3.54 5.99 11.60
CA GLN A 163 -3.14 6.22 12.99
C GLN A 163 -1.93 5.38 13.45
N THR A 164 -1.54 4.35 12.70
CA THR A 164 -0.40 3.49 13.07
C THR A 164 0.95 4.00 12.57
N PHE A 165 0.98 5.02 11.71
CA PHE A 165 2.20 5.77 11.43
C PHE A 165 2.37 6.87 12.48
N ALA A 166 3.37 6.71 13.34
CA ALA A 166 3.87 7.75 14.21
C ALA A 166 4.73 8.73 13.40
N GLU A 167 4.51 10.01 13.61
CA GLU A 167 5.36 11.06 13.05
C GLU A 167 6.75 10.99 13.70
N GLY A 168 7.77 10.97 12.86
CA GLY A 168 9.17 10.93 13.25
C GLY A 168 9.87 12.26 12.98
N PRO A 169 11.21 12.27 13.00
CA PRO A 169 11.98 13.48 12.71
C PRO A 169 11.86 13.90 11.25
N SER A 170 12.02 15.21 11.01
CA SER A 170 12.23 15.78 9.69
C SER A 170 13.70 16.08 9.46
N PHE A 171 14.21 15.81 8.26
CA PHE A 171 15.60 16.09 7.90
C PHE A 171 15.69 17.08 6.73
N LEU A 172 16.64 17.99 6.81
CA LEU A 172 16.99 18.87 5.69
C LEU A 172 17.74 18.07 4.62
N LEU A 173 17.30 18.21 3.37
CA LEU A 173 17.96 17.62 2.21
C LEU A 173 19.08 18.54 1.75
N GLU A 174 20.29 18.00 1.63
CA GLU A 174 21.49 18.71 1.19
C GLU A 174 21.37 19.13 -0.28
N SER A 175 20.68 18.34 -1.10
CA SER A 175 20.58 18.59 -2.53
C SER A 175 19.56 19.66 -2.93
N SER A 176 18.45 19.78 -2.19
CA SER A 176 17.36 20.72 -2.51
C SER A 176 17.16 21.83 -1.46
N GLY A 177 17.68 21.67 -0.24
CA GLY A 177 17.37 22.56 0.88
C GLY A 177 15.95 22.41 1.44
N GLU A 178 15.18 21.41 0.98
CA GLU A 178 13.83 21.13 1.48
C GLU A 178 13.86 20.17 2.69
N TYR A 179 12.80 20.20 3.50
CA TYR A 179 12.64 19.24 4.60
C TYR A 179 11.88 17.99 4.14
N CYS A 180 12.42 16.83 4.47
CA CYS A 180 11.77 15.53 4.31
C CYS A 180 11.32 15.00 5.68
N GLY A 181 10.02 14.88 5.87
CA GLY A 181 9.43 14.30 7.08
C GLY A 181 9.42 12.78 7.01
N PHE A 182 9.80 12.12 8.10
CA PHE A 182 9.79 10.66 8.21
C PHE A 182 8.73 10.18 9.18
N PHE A 183 8.23 8.98 8.92
CA PHE A 183 7.16 8.33 9.68
C PHE A 183 7.53 6.88 9.94
N HIS A 184 7.14 6.40 11.10
CA HIS A 184 7.42 5.05 11.57
C HIS A 184 6.12 4.31 11.85
N ALA A 185 6.01 3.08 11.35
CA ALA A 185 4.98 2.16 11.77
C ALA A 185 5.61 0.86 12.27
N ASP A 186 5.09 0.35 13.39
CA ASP A 186 5.48 -0.96 13.89
C ASP A 186 5.30 -2.01 12.77
N GLY A 187 6.35 -2.80 12.49
CA GLY A 187 6.34 -3.82 11.43
C GLY A 187 5.34 -4.98 11.62
N VAL A 188 4.53 -4.93 12.69
CA VAL A 188 3.47 -5.89 12.98
C VAL A 188 2.32 -5.69 11.99
N ARG A 189 2.36 -6.45 10.87
CA ARG A 189 1.33 -6.53 9.80
C ARG A 189 0.37 -5.34 9.79
N ALA A 190 0.89 -4.22 9.32
CA ALA A 190 0.10 -3.02 9.20
C ALA A 190 -0.63 -3.06 7.84
N LYS A 191 -1.95 -2.92 7.88
CA LYS A 191 -2.79 -3.00 6.69
C LYS A 191 -2.95 -1.60 6.12
N TYR A 192 -2.65 -1.45 4.84
CA TYR A 192 -2.78 -0.21 4.11
C TYR A 192 -3.28 -0.54 2.71
N ASP A 193 -4.08 0.35 2.14
CA ASP A 193 -4.28 0.33 0.70
C ASP A 193 -3.07 1.00 0.03
N ILE A 194 -2.43 0.26 -0.87
CA ILE A 194 -1.41 0.82 -1.75
C ILE A 194 -2.13 1.57 -2.85
N ILE A 195 -1.79 2.84 -3.03
CA ILE A 195 -2.43 3.71 -4.03
C ILE A 195 -1.72 3.56 -5.37
N ALA A 196 -0.40 3.62 -5.34
CA ALA A 196 0.45 3.42 -6.49
C ALA A 196 1.77 2.77 -6.08
N PHE A 197 2.46 2.15 -7.03
CA PHE A 197 3.82 1.65 -6.85
C PHE A 197 4.60 1.81 -8.14
N GLY A 198 5.92 1.93 -8.05
CA GLY A 198 6.75 2.15 -9.22
C GLY A 198 8.24 2.19 -8.91
N ARG A 199 9.01 2.65 -9.89
CA ARG A 199 10.45 2.92 -9.76
C ARG A 199 10.68 4.37 -9.38
N SER A 200 11.66 4.64 -8.53
CA SER A 200 12.10 5.98 -8.18
C SER A 200 12.84 6.63 -9.35
N HIS A 201 12.59 7.90 -9.60
CA HIS A 201 13.26 8.77 -10.58
C HIS A 201 14.15 9.81 -9.87
N PHE A 202 14.91 9.35 -8.89
CA PHE A 202 15.96 10.15 -8.27
C PHE A 202 17.18 10.25 -9.20
N ARG A 203 18.05 11.23 -8.94
CA ARG A 203 19.36 11.33 -9.59
C ARG A 203 20.15 10.03 -9.38
N ASN A 204 20.86 9.60 -10.42
CA ASN A 204 21.63 8.34 -10.48
C ASN A 204 20.76 7.06 -10.46
N SER A 205 19.51 7.15 -10.89
CA SER A 205 18.72 5.94 -11.18
C SER A 205 19.29 5.22 -12.41
N SER A 206 19.62 3.92 -12.26
CA SER A 206 20.17 3.10 -13.33
C SER A 206 19.25 3.10 -14.57
N PRO A 207 19.81 3.18 -15.80
CA PRO A 207 19.02 2.95 -17.00
C PRO A 207 18.43 1.53 -16.99
N ASN A 208 17.22 1.43 -17.51
CA ASN A 208 16.26 0.32 -17.38
C ASN A 208 16.81 -1.11 -17.47
N ASP A 209 16.41 -1.95 -16.52
CA ASP A 209 16.26 -3.40 -16.75
C ASP A 209 14.75 -3.71 -16.90
N ASN A 210 14.32 -3.91 -18.15
CA ASN A 210 12.91 -4.08 -18.55
C ASN A 210 12.40 -5.52 -18.42
N THR A 211 13.22 -6.45 -17.92
CA THR A 211 12.97 -7.90 -18.04
C THR A 211 11.91 -8.47 -17.10
N LEU A 212 11.23 -7.63 -16.31
CA LEU A 212 10.69 -8.07 -15.03
C LEU A 212 9.30 -7.53 -14.66
N PHE A 213 8.74 -6.63 -15.48
CA PHE A 213 7.33 -6.22 -15.44
C PHE A 213 6.76 -6.34 -16.85
N ASP A 214 6.76 -7.57 -17.38
CA ASP A 214 6.14 -7.86 -18.67
C ASP A 214 4.63 -7.63 -18.56
N PRO A 215 4.04 -6.69 -19.34
CA PRO A 215 2.60 -6.44 -19.34
C PRO A 215 1.78 -7.63 -19.86
N SER A 216 2.42 -8.66 -20.44
CA SER A 216 1.77 -9.91 -20.86
C SER A 216 1.56 -10.91 -19.72
N ILE A 217 1.99 -10.60 -18.49
CA ILE A 217 1.63 -11.35 -17.29
C ILE A 217 0.39 -10.66 -16.67
N PRO A 218 -0.83 -11.20 -16.83
CA PRO A 218 -1.98 -10.69 -16.10
C PRO A 218 -1.72 -10.88 -14.61
N LEU A 219 -2.20 -9.95 -13.78
CA LEU A 219 -2.32 -10.10 -12.32
C LEU A 219 -3.35 -11.20 -11.92
N GLU A 220 -3.52 -12.23 -12.75
CA GLU A 220 -4.30 -13.44 -12.53
C GLU A 220 -3.38 -14.56 -12.01
N ALA A 221 -2.81 -14.37 -10.83
CA ALA A 221 -2.23 -15.46 -10.05
C ALA A 221 -2.41 -15.22 -8.55
N ILE A 222 -3.59 -14.72 -8.17
CA ILE A 222 -4.17 -14.94 -6.84
C ILE A 222 -5.64 -15.30 -7.07
N GLN A 223 -5.88 -16.35 -7.85
CA GLN A 223 -7.12 -17.11 -7.77
C GLN A 223 -6.93 -18.20 -6.73
N GLU A 224 -7.77 -18.11 -5.70
CA GLU A 224 -8.35 -19.19 -4.92
C GLU A 224 -7.41 -20.29 -4.40
N VAL A 225 -7.24 -20.31 -3.08
CA VAL A 225 -7.03 -21.56 -2.34
C VAL A 225 -8.27 -22.43 -2.56
N PRO A 226 -8.18 -23.64 -3.14
CA PRO A 226 -9.22 -24.64 -2.93
C PRO A 226 -8.91 -25.32 -1.60
N SER A 227 -9.86 -25.17 -0.70
CA SER A 227 -10.02 -25.95 0.52
C SER A 227 -9.72 -27.44 0.31
N LYS A 228 -9.05 -28.04 1.28
CA LYS A 228 -8.98 -29.49 1.43
C LYS A 228 -10.39 -30.08 1.45
N THR A 229 -10.76 -30.79 0.38
CA THR A 229 -11.76 -31.85 0.46
C THR A 229 -11.39 -32.98 -0.46
N LYS A 230 -11.34 -34.18 0.13
CA LYS A 230 -11.08 -35.46 -0.52
C LYS A 230 -12.13 -35.77 -1.57
N GLY A 231 -11.71 -36.43 -2.65
CA GLY A 231 -12.51 -37.47 -3.31
C GLY A 231 -13.02 -37.19 -4.73
N PHE A 232 -12.76 -38.18 -5.59
CA PHE A 232 -13.49 -38.54 -6.81
C PHE A 232 -13.23 -37.78 -8.14
N LYS A 233 -12.27 -38.33 -8.89
CA LYS A 233 -12.41 -38.92 -10.25
C LYS A 233 -13.46 -38.36 -11.24
N LYS A 234 -12.94 -38.17 -12.48
CA LYS A 234 -13.47 -38.53 -13.82
C LYS A 234 -14.14 -37.45 -14.72
N PHE A 235 -13.56 -37.31 -15.94
CA PHE A 235 -14.19 -37.13 -17.28
C PHE A 235 -14.94 -35.81 -17.56
N VAL A 236 -15.00 -35.17 -18.76
CA VAL A 236 -14.88 -35.55 -20.18
C VAL A 236 -14.40 -34.32 -21.01
N SER A 237 -13.87 -34.62 -22.18
CA SER A 237 -13.59 -33.80 -23.38
C SER A 237 -14.81 -33.10 -24.05
N CYS A 238 -14.50 -32.39 -25.16
CA CYS A 238 -15.36 -31.82 -26.22
C CYS A 238 -15.76 -30.33 -25.97
N PHE A 239 -15.61 -29.38 -26.90
CA PHE A 239 -15.84 -29.42 -28.35
C PHE A 239 -15.00 -28.39 -29.12
N TYR A 240 -14.51 -28.80 -30.30
CA TYR A 240 -14.35 -27.98 -31.50
C TYR A 240 -15.71 -27.86 -32.22
N GLY A 241 -15.93 -26.72 -32.90
CA GLY A 241 -17.05 -26.44 -33.81
C GLY A 241 -17.56 -25.01 -33.59
N ASN A 242 -17.51 -24.05 -34.52
CA ASN A 242 -17.31 -24.05 -35.97
C ASN A 242 -16.36 -22.92 -36.38
#